data_AF-A0A9D5W8D3-F1
#
_entry.id   AF-A0A9D5W8D3-F1
#
_cell.length_a   1.000
_cell.length_b   1.000
_cell.length_c   1.000
_cell.angle_alpha   90.00
_cell.angle_beta   90.00
_cell.angle_gamma   90.00
#
_symmetry.space_group_name_H-M   'P 1'
#
loop_
_entity.id
_entity.type
_entity.pdbx_description
1 polymer ?
#
loop_
_entity_poly.entity_id
_entity_poly.type
_entity_poly.pdbx_seq_one_letter_code
_entity_poly.pdbx_strand_id
1 'polypeptide(L)'
;MRDTRLISWIKAARRDFEEFPKFVQVGIMRALTMAAEGGKADIAKPFKGVDDGVFEIALKHRGEAFRLLYAMKIDVNIWVIHAFQKKSESGVKTPQMEVDLIRERLKRLKEALQWKTISN
;
A
#
# COMPACT_ATOMS: atom_id res chain seq x y z
N MET A 1 17.95 -19.10 1.07
CA MET A 1 17.22 -18.03 1.78
C MET A 1 16.30 -17.36 0.79
N ARG A 2 15.06 -17.02 1.17
CA ARG A 2 14.21 -16.18 0.30
C ARG A 2 14.83 -14.78 0.27
N ASP A 3 14.95 -14.20 -0.91
CA ASP A 3 15.35 -12.80 -1.06
C ASP A 3 14.13 -11.93 -0.71
N THR A 4 13.94 -11.67 0.59
CA THR A 4 12.78 -10.96 1.11
C THR A 4 13.08 -9.47 1.16
N ARG A 5 12.40 -8.69 0.31
CA ARG A 5 12.51 -7.24 0.29
C ARG A 5 11.99 -6.63 1.59
N LEU A 6 12.61 -5.56 2.07
CA LEU A 6 12.10 -4.85 3.25
C LEU A 6 10.76 -4.18 2.95
N ILE A 7 9.85 -4.19 3.93
CA ILE A 7 8.58 -3.49 3.89
C ILE A 7 8.74 -2.13 4.57
N SER A 8 8.89 -1.09 3.75
CA SER A 8 9.01 0.30 4.20
C SER A 8 7.66 1.01 4.17
N TRP A 9 7.51 2.07 4.96
CA TRP A 9 6.22 2.74 5.16
C TRP A 9 6.36 4.25 5.07
N ILE A 10 5.41 4.89 4.40
CA ILE A 10 5.12 6.29 4.67
C ILE A 10 4.53 6.38 6.09
N LYS A 11 5.08 7.27 6.92
CA LYS A 11 4.69 7.40 8.34
C LYS A 11 3.18 7.54 8.55
N ALA A 12 2.52 8.37 7.73
CA ALA A 12 1.06 8.53 7.80
C ALA A 12 0.32 7.23 7.48
N ALA A 13 0.74 6.49 6.45
CA ALA A 13 0.13 5.21 6.09
C ALA A 13 0.28 4.16 7.19
N ARG A 14 1.44 4.12 7.87
CA ARG A 14 1.66 3.22 9.01
C ARG A 14 0.71 3.52 10.16
N ARG A 15 0.58 4.80 10.54
CA ARG A 15 -0.35 5.23 11.59
C ARG A 15 -1.78 4.84 11.23
N ASP A 16 -2.23 5.16 10.01
CA ASP A 16 -3.60 4.87 9.57
C ASP A 16 -3.86 3.34 9.52
N PHE A 17 -2.85 2.53 9.18
CA PHE A 17 -2.92 1.06 9.22
C PHE A 17 -2.97 0.49 10.65
N GLU A 18 -2.25 1.09 11.59
CA GLU A 18 -2.21 0.65 12.99
C GLU A 18 -3.56 0.82 13.70
N GLU A 19 -4.45 1.68 13.17
CA GLU A 19 -5.84 1.85 13.61
C GLU A 19 -6.79 0.74 13.12
N PHE A 20 -6.39 -0.08 12.15
CA PHE A 20 -7.25 -1.16 11.64
C PHE A 20 -7.52 -2.22 12.73
N PRO A 21 -8.64 -2.96 12.66
CA PRO A 21 -8.84 -4.12 13.51
C PRO A 21 -7.68 -5.12 13.41
N LYS A 22 -7.28 -5.76 14.51
CA LYS A 22 -6.11 -6.65 14.52
C LYS A 22 -6.18 -7.78 13.50
N PHE A 23 -7.36 -8.35 13.27
CA PHE A 23 -7.56 -9.35 12.22
C PHE A 23 -7.21 -8.82 10.82
N VAL A 24 -7.60 -7.58 10.53
CA VAL A 24 -7.30 -6.90 9.26
C VAL A 24 -5.80 -6.65 9.14
N GLN A 25 -5.15 -6.18 10.21
CA GLN A 25 -3.71 -5.96 10.23
C GLN A 25 -2.95 -7.26 9.90
N VAL A 26 -3.31 -8.38 10.54
CA VAL A 26 -2.67 -9.68 10.29
C VAL A 26 -2.87 -10.15 8.84
N GLY A 27 -4.09 -10.05 8.31
CA GLY A 27 -4.39 -10.46 6.93
C GLY A 27 -3.62 -9.65 5.89
N ILE A 28 -3.55 -8.33 6.08
CA ILE A 28 -2.81 -7.43 5.18
C ILE A 28 -1.30 -7.63 5.31
N MET A 29 -0.75 -7.80 6.53
CA MET A 29 0.68 -8.07 6.71
C MET A 29 1.10 -9.38 6.05
N ARG A 30 0.29 -10.44 6.14
CA ARG A 30 0.56 -11.70 5.41
C ARG A 30 0.65 -11.47 3.90
N ALA A 31 -0.27 -10.70 3.33
CA ALA A 31 -0.24 -10.37 1.90
C ALA A 31 0.96 -9.49 1.51
N LEU A 32 1.37 -8.55 2.37
CA LEU A 32 2.59 -7.76 2.17
C LEU A 32 3.86 -8.61 2.25
N THR A 33 3.94 -9.57 3.18
CA THR A 33 5.06 -10.51 3.27
C THR A 33 5.16 -11.35 2.00
N MET A 34 4.04 -11.86 1.48
CA MET A 34 4.04 -12.57 0.20
C MET A 34 4.57 -11.69 -0.93
N ALA A 35 4.18 -10.41 -0.99
CA ALA A 35 4.70 -9.47 -1.99
C ALA A 35 6.20 -9.19 -1.82
N ALA A 36 6.67 -9.06 -0.58
CA ALA A 36 8.08 -8.87 -0.25
C ALA A 36 8.95 -10.07 -0.66
N GLU A 37 8.39 -11.28 -0.63
CA GLU A 37 9.03 -12.53 -1.09
C GLU A 37 8.89 -12.76 -2.62
N GLY A 38 8.33 -11.79 -3.36
CA GLY A 38 8.17 -11.87 -4.82
C GLY A 38 6.88 -12.57 -5.29
N GLY A 39 6.03 -13.01 -4.38
CA GLY A 39 4.71 -13.56 -4.68
C GLY A 39 3.63 -12.48 -4.82
N LYS A 40 2.39 -12.91 -5.06
CA LYS A 40 1.21 -12.02 -5.03
C LYS A 40 0.06 -12.73 -4.35
N ALA A 41 -0.47 -12.14 -3.28
CA ALA A 41 -1.66 -12.65 -2.63
C ALA A 41 -2.91 -12.50 -3.52
N ASP A 42 -3.91 -13.36 -3.33
CA ASP A 42 -5.17 -13.32 -4.08
C ASP A 42 -5.96 -12.03 -3.81
N ILE A 43 -5.86 -11.51 -2.58
CA ILE A 43 -6.48 -10.25 -2.17
C ILE A 43 -5.73 -9.01 -2.67
N ALA A 44 -4.61 -9.20 -3.38
CA ALA A 44 -3.81 -8.13 -3.97
C ALA A 44 -4.02 -8.04 -5.49
N LYS A 45 -4.25 -6.83 -5.99
CA LYS A 45 -4.41 -6.55 -7.42
C LYS A 45 -3.68 -5.27 -7.83
N PRO A 46 -3.27 -5.12 -9.10
CA PRO A 46 -2.74 -3.86 -9.60
C PRO A 46 -3.75 -2.73 -9.37
N PHE A 47 -3.28 -1.60 -8.84
CA PHE A 47 -4.09 -0.42 -8.64
C PHE A 47 -4.11 0.43 -9.91
N LYS A 48 -5.30 0.71 -10.43
CA LYS A 48 -5.48 1.54 -11.63
C LYS A 48 -5.61 3.02 -11.24
N GLY A 49 -5.10 3.90 -12.09
CA GLY A 49 -5.24 5.36 -11.93
C GLY A 49 -4.00 6.07 -11.37
N VAL A 50 -2.91 5.34 -11.16
CA VAL A 50 -1.57 5.87 -10.82
C VAL A 50 -0.51 5.15 -11.64
N ASP A 51 0.76 5.54 -11.48
CA ASP A 51 1.90 4.92 -12.16
C ASP A 51 1.96 3.39 -11.96
N ASP A 52 2.52 2.70 -12.94
CA ASP A 52 2.68 1.26 -12.91
C ASP A 52 3.49 0.76 -11.70
N GLY A 53 3.11 -0.40 -11.18
CA GLY A 53 3.79 -1.04 -10.06
C GLY A 53 3.23 -0.70 -8.68
N VAL A 54 2.08 -0.03 -8.62
CA VAL A 54 1.27 0.11 -7.39
C VAL A 54 0.20 -0.96 -7.34
N PHE A 55 0.03 -1.56 -6.16
CA PHE A 55 -0.93 -2.62 -5.88
C PHE A 55 -1.83 -2.25 -4.72
N GLU A 56 -3.07 -2.71 -4.77
CA GLU A 56 -4.07 -2.60 -3.71
C GLU A 56 -4.30 -3.97 -3.07
N ILE A 57 -4.20 -4.04 -1.75
CA ILE A 57 -4.76 -5.12 -0.93
C ILE A 57 -6.11 -4.64 -0.41
N ALA A 58 -7.17 -5.41 -0.64
CA ALA A 58 -8.50 -5.13 -0.12
C ALA A 58 -9.00 -6.27 0.77
N LEU A 59 -9.33 -5.97 2.02
CA LEU A 59 -9.81 -6.95 3.00
C LEU A 59 -11.09 -6.44 3.65
N LYS A 60 -12.13 -7.28 3.66
CA LYS A 60 -13.40 -6.97 4.33
C LYS A 60 -13.44 -7.56 5.73
N HIS A 61 -13.95 -6.81 6.69
CA HIS A 61 -14.17 -7.29 8.05
C HIS A 61 -15.37 -6.59 8.67
N ARG A 62 -16.35 -7.37 9.17
CA ARG A 62 -17.57 -6.87 9.83
C ARG A 62 -18.33 -5.81 9.01
N GLY A 63 -18.50 -6.04 7.70
CA GLY A 63 -19.20 -5.12 6.80
C GLY A 63 -18.35 -3.96 6.27
N GLU A 64 -17.22 -3.67 6.89
CA GLU A 64 -16.29 -2.61 6.50
C GLU A 64 -15.22 -3.12 5.53
N ALA A 65 -14.72 -2.24 4.66
CA ALA A 65 -13.66 -2.56 3.70
C ALA A 65 -12.40 -1.77 4.01
N PHE A 66 -11.29 -2.48 4.21
CA PHE A 66 -9.99 -1.91 4.52
C PHE A 66 -9.06 -2.10 3.34
N ARG A 67 -8.37 -1.02 2.95
CA ARG A 67 -7.50 -0.99 1.77
C ARG A 67 -6.11 -0.53 2.15
N LEU A 68 -5.11 -1.18 1.57
CA LEU A 68 -3.71 -0.80 1.68
C LEU A 68 -3.08 -0.77 0.29
N LEU A 69 -2.35 0.31 0.01
CA LEU A 69 -1.67 0.55 -1.25
C LEU A 69 -0.17 0.46 -1.05
N TYR A 70 0.50 -0.30 -1.90
CA TYR A 70 1.96 -0.44 -1.87
C TYR A 70 2.58 -0.40 -3.26
N ALA A 71 3.82 0.08 -3.34
CA ALA A 71 4.60 0.19 -4.56
C ALA A 71 5.79 -0.78 -4.54
N MET A 72 6.03 -1.45 -5.68
CA MET A 72 7.10 -2.45 -5.82
C MET A 72 8.26 -2.02 -6.71
N LYS A 73 8.09 -0.99 -7.55
CA LYS A 73 9.05 -0.65 -8.63
C LYS A 73 9.83 0.65 -8.41
N ILE A 74 9.77 1.23 -7.21
CA ILE A 74 10.32 2.57 -6.93
C ILE A 74 11.64 2.54 -6.15
N ASP A 75 11.99 1.40 -5.56
CA ASP A 75 13.15 1.21 -4.68
C ASP A 75 13.44 -0.29 -4.53
N VAL A 76 14.57 -0.65 -3.91
CA VAL A 76 14.85 -2.04 -3.49
C VAL A 76 13.83 -2.55 -2.47
N ASN A 77 13.23 -1.66 -1.66
CA ASN A 77 12.18 -2.01 -0.71
C ASN A 77 10.80 -1.99 -1.38
N ILE A 78 9.84 -2.73 -0.82
CA ILE A 78 8.42 -2.46 -1.09
C ILE A 78 7.96 -1.34 -0.17
N TRP A 79 7.16 -0.42 -0.69
CA TRP A 79 6.75 0.78 0.05
C TRP A 79 5.25 0.83 0.24
N VAL A 80 4.78 0.85 1.47
CA VAL A 80 3.39 1.13 1.80
C VAL A 80 3.13 2.63 1.70
N ILE A 81 2.24 3.00 0.79
CA ILE A 81 1.96 4.39 0.41
C ILE A 81 0.78 4.95 1.20
N HIS A 82 -0.28 4.15 1.35
CA HIS A 82 -1.52 4.59 1.96
C HIS A 82 -2.32 3.42 2.52
N ALA A 83 -3.07 3.66 3.59
CA ALA A 83 -4.00 2.71 4.18
C ALA A 83 -5.24 3.48 4.66
N PHE A 84 -6.43 2.97 4.36
CA PHE A 84 -7.68 3.60 4.77
C PHE A 84 -8.81 2.57 4.93
N GLN A 85 -9.78 2.92 5.78
CA GLN A 85 -11.06 2.22 5.87
C GLN A 85 -12.07 2.93 4.96
N LYS A 86 -12.57 2.21 3.96
CA LYS A 86 -13.66 2.69 3.12
C LYS A 86 -14.99 2.49 3.85
N LYS A 87 -15.49 3.58 4.45
CA LYS A 87 -16.86 3.69 4.97
C LYS A 87 -17.81 3.89 3.75
N SER A 88 -18.87 3.08 3.59
CA SER A 88 -19.79 3.16 2.42
C SER A 88 -20.56 4.50 2.37
N GLU A 89 -20.97 5.07 1.24
CA GLU A 89 -21.98 4.60 0.26
C GLU A 89 -21.55 4.88 -1.20
N SER A 90 -22.02 4.08 -2.17
CA SER A 90 -21.82 4.24 -3.63
C SER A 90 -20.47 3.81 -4.23
N GLY A 91 -20.35 2.52 -4.56
CA GLY A 91 -19.46 2.04 -5.63
C GLY A 91 -18.25 1.18 -5.22
N VAL A 92 -17.83 0.32 -6.15
CA VAL A 92 -16.63 -0.54 -6.05
C VAL A 92 -15.34 0.29 -6.11
N LYS A 93 -15.39 1.47 -6.75
CA LYS A 93 -14.25 2.35 -6.99
C LYS A 93 -13.71 2.98 -5.71
N THR A 94 -12.41 3.23 -5.68
CA THR A 94 -11.75 4.08 -4.68
C THR A 94 -12.21 5.53 -4.86
N PRO A 95 -12.57 6.26 -3.78
CA PRO A 95 -12.93 7.68 -3.90
C PRO A 95 -11.82 8.50 -4.55
N GLN A 96 -12.18 9.52 -5.35
CA GLN A 96 -11.20 10.31 -6.09
C GLN A 96 -10.19 11.00 -5.17
N MET A 97 -10.64 11.50 -4.01
CA MET A 97 -9.78 12.08 -2.98
C MET A 97 -8.66 11.13 -2.53
N GLU A 98 -8.97 9.83 -2.37
CA GLU A 98 -7.96 8.83 -2.01
C GLU A 98 -6.99 8.59 -3.16
N VAL A 99 -7.48 8.55 -4.41
CA VAL A 99 -6.62 8.44 -5.60
C VAL A 99 -5.64 9.60 -5.67
N ASP A 100 -6.10 10.82 -5.45
CA ASP A 100 -5.26 12.02 -5.52
C ASP A 100 -4.22 12.05 -4.39
N LEU A 101 -4.62 11.65 -3.17
CA LEU A 101 -3.69 11.50 -2.05
C LEU A 101 -2.63 10.42 -2.32
N ILE A 102 -3.00 9.30 -2.93
CA ILE A 102 -2.05 8.25 -3.33
C ILE A 102 -1.04 8.80 -4.34
N ARG A 103 -1.49 9.56 -5.35
CA ARG A 103 -0.59 10.18 -6.35
C ARG A 103 0.38 11.15 -5.70
N GLU A 104 -0.10 12.03 -4.83
CA GLU A 104 0.73 13.02 -4.13
C GLU A 104 1.79 12.32 -3.26
N ARG A 105 1.38 11.33 -2.46
CA ARG A 105 2.29 10.56 -1.60
C ARG A 105 3.34 9.80 -2.43
N LEU A 106 2.94 9.22 -3.56
CA LEU A 106 3.85 8.51 -4.45
C LEU A 106 4.88 9.46 -5.08
N LYS A 107 4.45 10.64 -5.55
CA LYS A 107 5.34 11.67 -6.10
C LYS A 107 6.41 12.08 -5.07
N ARG A 108 5.98 12.48 -3.86
CA ARG A 108 6.90 12.88 -2.79
C ARG A 108 7.87 11.78 -2.40
N LEU A 109 7.40 10.53 -2.35
CA LEU A 109 8.26 9.40 -2.03
C LEU A 109 9.35 9.19 -3.10
N LYS A 110 9.00 9.29 -4.39
CA LYS A 110 9.98 9.18 -5.48
C LYS A 110 11.03 10.30 -5.40
N GLU A 111 10.61 11.54 -5.17
CA GLU A 111 11.52 12.68 -5.00
C GLU A 111 12.48 12.47 -3.81
N ALA A 112 11.95 12.01 -2.67
CA ALA A 112 12.77 11.74 -1.47
C ALA A 112 13.79 10.60 -1.69
N LEU A 113 13.40 9.55 -2.41
CA LEU A 113 14.30 8.44 -2.74
C LEU A 113 15.37 8.85 -3.75
N GLN A 114 15.04 9.66 -4.74
CA GLN A 114 16.01 10.23 -5.69
C GLN A 114 17.04 11.10 -4.97
N TRP A 115 16.58 11.98 -4.08
CA TRP A 115 17.48 12.81 -3.27
C TRP A 115 18.46 11.97 -2.44
N LYS A 116 17.96 10.89 -1.82
CA LYS A 116 18.79 9.96 -1.04
C LYS A 116 19.86 9.28 -1.89
N THR A 117 19.55 8.93 -3.14
CA THR A 117 20.52 8.31 -4.07
C THR A 117 21.59 9.28 -4.54
N ILE A 118 21.26 10.58 -4.70
CA ILE A 118 22.22 11.60 -5.13
C ILE A 118 23.15 12.04 -3.98
N SER A 119 22.67 11.95 -2.74
CA SER A 119 23.38 12.42 -1.54
C SER A 119 24.29 11.36 -0.88
N ASN A 120 24.29 10.13 -1.39
CA ASN A 120 25.09 8.99 -0.92
C ASN A 120 26.15 8.62 -1.96
#